data_AF-A0A956ETN6-F1
#
_entry.id   AF-A0A956ETN6-F1
#
_cell.length_a   1.000
_cell.length_b   1.000
_cell.length_c   1.000
_cell.angle_alpha   90.00
_cell.angle_beta   90.00
_cell.angle_gamma   90.00
#
_symmetry.space_group_name_H-M   'P 1'
#
loop_
_entity.id
_entity.type
_entity.pdbx_description
1 polymer ?
#
loop_
_entity_poly.entity_id
_entity_poly.type
_entity_poly.pdbx_seq_one_letter_code
_entity_poly.pdbx_strand_id
1 'polypeptide(L)' 'MLDLVDALDEDAIKRSRETPPAEKLRQALELMDAGFRLQRAKLRIRHPNASEEELEARFFAWLCREE' A
#
# COMPACT_ATOMS: atom_id res chain seq x y z
N MET A 1 24.12 -16.41 5.32
CA MET A 1 22.98 -15.47 5.43
C MET A 1 22.66 -14.87 4.06
N LEU A 2 23.66 -14.45 3.26
CA LEU A 2 23.46 -14.02 1.86
C LEU A 2 22.75 -15.10 1.02
N ASP A 3 23.26 -16.34 1.01
CA ASP A 3 22.68 -17.43 0.20
C ASP A 3 21.19 -17.72 0.48
N LEU A 4 20.71 -17.42 1.69
CA LEU A 4 19.30 -17.59 2.05
C LEU A 4 18.44 -16.45 1.49
N VAL A 5 18.95 -15.22 1.47
CA VAL A 5 18.27 -14.05 0.90
C VAL A 5 18.15 -14.21 -0.62
N ASP A 6 19.23 -14.67 -1.27
CA ASP A 6 19.22 -14.95 -2.70
C ASP A 6 18.17 -16.00 -3.09
N ALA A 7 18.04 -17.07 -2.29
CA ALA A 7 17.02 -18.10 -2.51
C ALA A 7 15.57 -17.57 -2.33
N LEU A 8 15.35 -16.63 -1.40
CA LEU A 8 14.03 -16.03 -1.19
C LEU A 8 13.65 -15.09 -2.35
N ASP A 9 14.62 -14.33 -2.86
CA ASP A 9 14.41 -13.44 -4.00
C ASP A 9 14.15 -14.23 -5.29
N GLU A 10 14.88 -15.32 -5.53
CA GLU A 10 14.63 -16.23 -6.67
C GLU A 10 13.23 -16.82 -6.65
N ASP A 11 12.78 -17.29 -5.48
CA ASP A 11 11.43 -17.83 -5.30
C ASP A 11 10.34 -16.76 -5.49
N ALA A 12 10.56 -15.55 -4.99
CA ALA A 12 9.65 -14.43 -5.20
C ALA A 12 9.52 -14.07 -6.69
N ILE A 13 10.63 -14.04 -7.42
CA ILE A 13 10.64 -13.80 -8.88
C ILE A 13 9.90 -14.92 -9.62
N LYS A 14 10.15 -16.18 -9.25
CA LYS A 14 9.48 -17.33 -9.86
C LYS A 14 7.97 -17.27 -9.65
N ARG A 15 7.51 -17.10 -8.41
CA ARG A 15 6.08 -16.94 -8.08
C ARG A 15 5.46 -15.76 -8.81
N SER A 16 6.15 -14.63 -8.91
CA SER A 16 5.70 -13.46 -9.65
C SER A 16 5.48 -13.79 -11.15
N ARG A 17 6.35 -14.59 -11.77
CA ARG A 17 6.21 -14.99 -13.17
C ARG A 17 5.08 -15.99 -13.41
N GLU A 18 4.83 -16.87 -12.44
CA GLU A 18 3.79 -17.90 -12.52
C GLU A 18 2.39 -17.39 -12.12
N THR A 19 2.32 -16.27 -11.38
CA THR A 19 1.06 -15.69 -10.94
C THR A 19 0.26 -15.15 -12.15
N PRO A 20 -0.99 -15.60 -12.35
CA PRO A 20 -1.83 -15.09 -13.42
C PRO A 20 -2.03 -13.56 -13.32
N PRO A 21 -2.11 -12.84 -14.45
CA PRO A 21 -2.27 -11.38 -14.43
C PRO A 21 -3.48 -10.89 -13.62
N ALA A 22 -4.61 -11.60 -13.70
CA ALA A 22 -5.82 -11.27 -12.94
C ALA A 22 -5.61 -11.40 -11.42
N GLU A 23 -4.87 -12.42 -11.00
CA GLU A 23 -4.56 -12.65 -9.59
C GLU A 23 -3.58 -11.58 -9.07
N LYS A 24 -2.60 -11.20 -9.86
CA LYS A 24 -1.73 -10.04 -9.57
C LYS A 24 -2.51 -8.74 -9.43
N LEU A 25 -3.49 -8.49 -10.31
CA LEU A 25 -4.35 -7.31 -10.22
C LEU A 25 -5.15 -7.31 -8.92
N ARG A 26 -5.76 -8.44 -8.56
CA ARG A 26 -6.50 -8.60 -7.29
C ARG A 26 -5.61 -8.26 -6.10
N GLN A 27 -4.40 -8.84 -6.03
CA GLN A 27 -3.43 -8.57 -4.97
C GLN A 27 -3.01 -7.10 -4.91
N ALA A 28 -2.82 -6.45 -6.08
CA ALA A 28 -2.46 -5.03 -6.13
C ALA A 28 -3.59 -4.13 -5.59
N LEU A 29 -4.84 -4.44 -5.90
CA LEU A 29 -6.01 -3.71 -5.39
C LEU A 29 -6.15 -3.89 -3.86
N GLU A 30 -5.91 -5.09 -3.35
CA GLU A 30 -5.91 -5.36 -1.90
C GLU A 30 -4.82 -4.58 -1.17
N LEU A 31 -3.61 -4.54 -1.73
CA LEU A 31 -2.51 -3.76 -1.18
C LEU A 31 -2.81 -2.25 -1.19
N MET A 32 -3.45 -1.76 -2.26
CA MET A 32 -3.87 -0.37 -2.36
C MET A 32 -4.90 -0.01 -1.26
N ASP A 33 -5.92 -0.85 -1.05
CA ASP A 33 -6.91 -0.65 0.02
C ASP A 33 -6.25 -0.63 1.41
N ALA A 34 -5.33 -1.57 1.68
CA ALA A 34 -4.56 -1.59 2.91
C ALA A 34 -3.75 -0.29 3.10
N GLY A 35 -3.11 0.20 2.04
CA GLY A 35 -2.37 1.47 2.03
C GLY A 35 -3.25 2.68 2.33
N PHE A 36 -4.45 2.74 1.74
CA PHE A 36 -5.41 3.82 2.00
C PHE A 36 -5.89 3.84 3.45
N ARG A 37 -6.21 2.67 4.02
CA ARG A 37 -6.58 2.55 5.44
C ARG A 37 -5.46 3.02 6.36
N LEU A 38 -4.22 2.61 6.07
CA LEU A 38 -3.06 3.02 6.84
C LEU A 38 -2.82 4.54 6.79
N GLN A 39 -2.91 5.15 5.60
CA GLN A 39 -2.75 6.59 5.45
C GLN A 39 -3.85 7.36 6.19
N ARG A 40 -5.12 6.94 6.09
CA ARG A 40 -6.22 7.55 6.86
C ARG A 40 -6.00 7.46 8.37
N ALA A 41 -5.53 6.30 8.88
CA ALA A 41 -5.20 6.15 10.29
C ALA A 41 -4.07 7.09 10.72
N LYS A 42 -3.01 7.21 9.91
CA LYS A 42 -1.90 8.16 10.14
C LYS A 42 -2.39 9.61 10.17
N LEU A 43 -3.31 10.00 9.29
CA LEU A 43 -3.88 11.36 9.27
C LEU A 43 -4.67 11.65 10.55
N ARG A 44 -5.50 10.70 11.02
CA ARG A 44 -6.23 10.82 12.30
C ARG A 44 -5.29 10.99 13.49
N ILE A 45 -4.21 10.21 13.55
CA ILE A 45 -3.20 10.32 14.62
C ILE A 45 -2.49 11.68 14.57
N ARG A 46 -2.15 12.15 13.36
CA ARG A 46 -1.43 13.42 13.18
C ARG A 46 -2.30 14.67 13.39
N HIS A 47 -3.60 14.56 13.14
CA HIS A 47 -4.57 15.65 13.25
C HIS A 47 -5.76 15.25 14.14
N PRO A 48 -5.57 15.08 15.46
CA PRO A 48 -6.60 14.54 16.35
C PRO A 48 -7.84 15.42 16.49
N ASN A 49 -7.73 16.72 16.18
CA ASN A 49 -8.83 17.67 16.25
C ASN A 49 -9.44 18.00 14.88
N ALA A 50 -8.93 17.39 13.81
CA ALA A 50 -9.48 17.63 12.48
C ALA A 50 -10.87 16.99 12.35
N SER A 51 -11.76 17.67 11.65
CA SER A 51 -13.03 17.09 11.25
C SER A 51 -12.81 15.97 10.21
N GLU A 52 -13.83 15.12 10.02
CA GLU A 52 -13.76 14.07 8.99
C GLU A 52 -13.58 14.67 7.58
N GLU A 53 -14.19 15.82 7.31
CA GLU A 53 -14.06 16.54 6.04
C GLU A 53 -12.63 17.02 5.80
N GLU A 54 -11.98 17.59 6.83
CA GLU A 54 -10.59 18.02 6.76
C GLU A 54 -9.62 16.84 6.57
N LEU A 55 -9.91 15.70 7.21
CA LEU A 55 -9.11 14.48 7.04
C LEU A 55 -9.24 13.91 5.62
N GLU A 56 -10.45 13.90 5.06
CA GLU A 56 -10.67 13.42 3.70
C GLU A 56 -10.03 14.35 2.67
N ALA A 57 -10.12 15.67 2.85
CA ALA A 57 -9.42 16.64 1.99
C ALA A 57 -7.89 16.43 1.99
N ARG A 58 -7.30 16.18 3.18
CA ARG A 58 -5.87 15.85 3.30
C ARG A 58 -5.53 14.52 2.67
N PHE A 59 -6.41 13.53 2.78
CA PHE A 59 -6.23 12.24 2.14
C PHE A 59 -6.22 12.38 0.61
N PHE A 60 -7.14 13.17 0.05
CA PHE A 60 -7.16 13.47 -1.38
C PHE A 60 -5.92 14.24 -1.86
N ALA A 61 -5.50 15.29 -1.13
CA ALA A 61 -4.27 16.03 -1.46
C ALA A 61 -3.04 15.09 -1.51
N TRP A 62 -2.93 14.20 -0.53
CA TRP A 62 -1.89 13.16 -0.53
C TRP A 62 -1.98 12.22 -1.73
N LEU A 63 -3.19 11.76 -2.09
CA LEU A 63 -3.41 10.85 -3.21
C LEU A 63 -3.01 11.48 -4.55
N CYS A 64 -3.27 12.78 -4.70
CA CYS A 64 -2.87 13.57 -5.87
C CYS A 64 -1.38 13.94 -5.88
N ARG A 65 -0.62 13.57 -4.83
CA ARG A 65 0.78 13.98 -4.59
C ARG A 65 0.96 15.50 -4.51
N GLU A 66 -0.05 16.20 -4.01
CA GLU A 66 -0.03 17.65 -3.77
C GLU A 66 0.51 17.97 -2.37
N GLU A 67 1.36 17.09 -1.80
CA GLU A 67 1.98 17.31 -0.47
C GLU A 67 2.84 18.58 -0.42
#